data_AF-A0A7X9HF31-F1
#
_entry.id   AF-A0A7X9HF31-F1
#
_cell.length_a   1.000
_cell.length_b   1.000
_cell.length_c   1.000
_cell.angle_alpha   90.00
_cell.angle_beta   90.00
_cell.angle_gamma   90.00
#
_symmetry.space_group_name_H-M   'P 1'
#
loop_
_entity.id
_entity.type
_entity.pdbx_description
1 polymer ?
#
loop_
_entity_poly.entity_id
_entity_poly.type
_entity_poly.pdbx_seq_one_letter_code
_entity_poly.pdbx_strand_id
1 'polypeptide(L)'
;MATPYMLQNMYDSSVYLCQERIWHQIIDTAFQRGFQPVGTRLDFYYELDLVWDAETTFMEKIFTSIMTHARCLNWNKYNFKDRENQIVCDEDCSELLYVLQDILPQDLKDFFSKGSFRICSE
;
A
#
# COMPACT_ATOMS: atom_id res chain seq x y z
N MET A 1 -11.20 -3.83 -19.35
CA MET A 1 -11.80 -3.74 -18.00
C MET A 1 -10.68 -3.39 -17.05
N ALA A 2 -10.85 -2.40 -16.16
CA ALA A 2 -9.80 -2.03 -15.21
C ALA A 2 -9.60 -3.15 -14.19
N THR A 3 -8.35 -3.54 -13.91
CA THR A 3 -8.01 -4.58 -12.93
C THR A 3 -8.33 -4.06 -11.52
N PRO A 4 -9.01 -4.84 -10.65
CA PRO A 4 -9.25 -4.43 -9.27
C PRO A 4 -7.93 -4.22 -8.52
N TYR A 5 -7.94 -3.36 -7.50
CA TYR A 5 -6.87 -3.30 -6.51
C TYR A 5 -6.91 -4.57 -5.68
N MET A 6 -5.75 -5.18 -5.51
CA MET A 6 -5.53 -6.22 -4.52
C MET A 6 -4.89 -5.59 -3.29
N LEU A 7 -5.63 -5.59 -2.18
CA LEU A 7 -5.16 -5.12 -0.88
C LEU A 7 -4.84 -6.33 -0.01
N GLN A 8 -3.59 -6.48 0.42
CA GLN A 8 -3.15 -7.62 1.21
C GLN A 8 -2.78 -7.18 2.62
N ASN A 9 -3.46 -7.73 3.63
CA ASN A 9 -3.14 -7.45 5.02
C ASN A 9 -1.77 -8.02 5.40
N MET A 10 -0.97 -7.24 6.12
CA MET A 10 0.41 -7.59 6.48
C MET A 10 0.51 -8.59 7.65
N TYR A 11 -0.55 -8.77 8.44
CA TYR A 11 -0.54 -9.61 9.63
C TYR A 11 -1.10 -11.01 9.38
N ASP A 12 -2.20 -11.12 8.64
CA ASP A 12 -2.90 -12.39 8.39
C ASP A 12 -2.87 -12.83 6.92
N SER A 13 -2.24 -12.05 6.04
CA SER A 13 -2.18 -12.28 4.58
C SER A 13 -3.55 -12.35 3.89
N SER A 14 -4.63 -11.92 4.56
CA SER A 14 -5.95 -11.85 3.94
C SER A 14 -5.98 -10.81 2.84
N VAL A 15 -6.76 -11.09 1.80
CA VAL A 15 -6.84 -10.27 0.60
C VAL A 15 -8.23 -9.67 0.47
N TYR A 16 -8.27 -8.38 0.13
CA TYR A 16 -9.48 -7.66 -0.25
C TYR A 16 -9.35 -7.13 -1.67
N LEU A 17 -10.33 -7.46 -2.52
CA LEU A 17 -10.37 -6.98 -3.90
C LEU A 17 -11.29 -5.75 -4.00
N CYS A 18 -10.71 -4.61 -4.33
CA CYS A 18 -11.45 -3.35 -4.45
C CYS A 18 -11.48 -2.89 -5.91
N GLN A 19 -12.65 -2.55 -6.45
CA GLN A 19 -12.70 -1.97 -7.79
C GLN A 19 -11.97 -0.62 -7.82
N GLU A 20 -11.18 -0.37 -8.87
CA GLU A 20 -10.38 0.85 -9.01
C GLU A 20 -11.16 2.14 -8.77
N ARG A 21 -12.33 2.26 -9.41
CA ARG A 21 -13.21 3.42 -9.22
C ARG A 21 -13.61 3.62 -7.76
N ILE A 22 -13.92 2.54 -7.06
CA ILE A 22 -14.33 2.58 -5.65
C ILE A 22 -13.15 2.97 -4.77
N TRP A 23 -11.99 2.37 -5.00
CA TRP A 23 -10.76 2.71 -4.26
C TRP A 23 -10.40 4.18 -4.41
N HIS A 24 -10.37 4.70 -5.64
CA HIS A 24 -10.07 6.10 -5.90
C HIS A 24 -11.07 7.03 -5.23
N GLN A 25 -12.37 6.71 -5.33
CA GLN A 25 -13.43 7.48 -4.70
C GLN A 25 -13.28 7.52 -3.17
N ILE A 26 -12.94 6.39 -2.55
CA ILE A 26 -12.70 6.31 -1.10
C ILE A 26 -11.57 7.24 -0.69
N ILE A 27 -10.42 7.15 -1.37
CA ILE A 27 -9.26 7.99 -1.09
C ILE A 27 -9.55 9.47 -1.33
N ASP A 28 -10.20 9.83 -2.44
CA ASP A 28 -10.60 11.22 -2.70
C ASP A 28 -11.55 11.76 -1.63
N THR A 29 -12.53 10.95 -1.22
CA THR A 29 -13.48 11.33 -0.18
C THR A 29 -12.78 11.49 1.18
N ALA A 30 -11.80 10.63 1.49
CA ALA A 30 -11.00 10.76 2.72
C ALA A 30 -10.27 12.11 2.76
N PHE A 31 -9.55 12.46 1.70
CA PHE A 31 -8.83 13.74 1.63
C PHE A 31 -9.78 14.93 1.68
N GLN A 32 -10.93 14.87 1.00
CA GLN A 32 -11.95 15.92 1.07
C GLN A 32 -12.51 16.11 2.49
N ARG A 33 -12.57 15.04 3.28
CA ARG A 33 -13.02 15.05 4.67
C ARG A 33 -11.90 15.33 5.68
N GLY A 34 -10.70 15.68 5.21
CA GLY A 34 -9.60 16.13 6.06
C GLY A 34 -8.69 15.01 6.57
N PHE A 35 -8.61 13.87 5.86
CA PHE A 35 -7.61 12.83 6.12
C PHE A 35 -6.18 13.41 6.10
N GLN A 36 -5.42 13.18 7.17
CA GLN A 36 -4.06 13.64 7.41
C GLN A 36 -3.09 12.46 7.55
N PRO A 37 -2.79 11.76 6.44
CA PRO A 37 -1.99 10.55 6.50
C PRO A 37 -0.59 10.79 7.04
N VAL A 38 -0.08 9.81 7.79
CA VAL A 38 1.35 9.62 8.03
C VAL A 38 2.03 9.39 6.67
N GLY A 39 1.43 8.54 5.85
CA GLY A 39 1.81 8.28 4.46
C GLY A 39 2.18 6.83 4.20
N THR A 40 2.05 6.43 2.94
CA THR A 40 2.49 5.11 2.47
C THR A 40 4.00 5.00 2.43
N ARG A 41 4.50 3.77 2.49
CA ARG A 41 5.93 3.46 2.44
C ARG A 41 6.19 2.21 1.60
N LEU A 42 7.37 2.16 0.98
CA LEU A 42 7.87 0.94 0.37
C LEU A 42 8.61 0.10 1.42
N ASP A 43 8.51 -1.22 1.31
CA ASP A 43 9.28 -2.16 2.12
C ASP A 43 10.56 -2.52 1.37
N PHE A 44 11.69 -2.07 1.92
CA PHE A 44 13.00 -2.26 1.30
C PHE A 44 13.34 -3.73 1.02
N TYR A 45 13.06 -4.63 1.97
CA TYR A 45 13.39 -6.04 1.81
C TYR A 45 12.47 -6.69 0.78
N TYR A 46 11.19 -6.34 0.80
CA TYR A 46 10.24 -6.81 -0.22
C TYR A 46 10.67 -6.36 -1.63
N GLU A 47 11.02 -5.08 -1.80
CA GLU A 47 11.47 -4.56 -3.09
C GLU A 47 12.76 -5.22 -3.57
N LEU A 48 13.66 -5.60 -2.65
CA LEU A 48 14.86 -6.37 -2.98
C LEU A 48 14.52 -7.79 -3.44
N ASP A 49 13.59 -8.47 -2.76
CA ASP A 49 13.16 -9.83 -3.12
C ASP A 49 12.52 -9.88 -4.51
N LEU A 50 11.96 -8.77 -5.00
CA LEU A 50 11.42 -8.67 -6.37
C LEU A 50 12.50 -8.61 -7.46
N VAL A 51 13.71 -8.14 -7.13
CA VAL A 51 14.80 -7.92 -8.10
C VAL A 51 15.98 -8.86 -7.92
N TRP A 52 16.05 -9.56 -6.79
CA TRP A 52 17.07 -10.56 -6.53
C TRP A 52 16.56 -11.96 -6.83
N ASP A 53 17.32 -12.66 -7.65
CA ASP A 53 17.15 -14.07 -7.93
C ASP A 53 18.42 -14.87 -7.61
N ALA A 54 18.40 -16.16 -7.94
CA ALA A 54 19.53 -17.07 -7.73
C ALA A 54 20.74 -16.73 -8.61
N GLU A 55 20.55 -16.02 -9.72
CA GLU A 55 21.58 -15.70 -10.70
C GLU A 55 22.21 -14.32 -10.44
N THR A 56 21.55 -13.47 -9.64
CA THR A 56 22.00 -12.11 -9.32
C THR A 56 23.37 -12.14 -8.64
N THR A 57 24.36 -11.54 -9.29
CA THR A 57 25.74 -11.51 -8.81
C THR A 57 25.90 -10.61 -7.58
N PHE A 58 27.01 -10.79 -6.84
CA PHE A 58 27.28 -9.96 -5.66
C PHE A 58 27.33 -8.45 -5.97
N MET A 59 27.95 -8.07 -7.08
CA MET A 59 28.03 -6.65 -7.49
C MET A 59 26.65 -6.09 -7.84
N GLU A 60 25.82 -6.86 -8.55
CA GLU A 60 24.44 -6.48 -8.84
C GLU A 60 23.61 -6.35 -7.57
N LYS A 61 23.78 -7.24 -6.59
CA LYS A 61 23.12 -7.13 -5.27
C LYS A 61 23.44 -5.83 -4.55
N ILE A 62 24.72 -5.43 -4.53
CA ILE A 62 25.12 -4.14 -3.94
C ILE A 62 24.47 -2.99 -4.70
N PHE A 63 24.57 -2.98 -6.02
CA PHE A 63 24.05 -1.90 -6.85
C PHE A 63 22.53 -1.75 -6.70
N THR A 64 21.79 -2.85 -6.85
CA THR A 64 20.34 -2.87 -6.69
C THR A 64 19.90 -2.50 -5.27
N SER A 65 20.63 -2.91 -4.22
CA SER A 65 20.38 -2.43 -2.85
C SER A 65 20.42 -0.92 -2.73
N ILE A 66 21.45 -0.29 -3.30
CA ILE A 66 21.61 1.17 -3.23
C ILE A 66 20.47 1.86 -3.99
N MET A 67 20.13 1.36 -5.17
CA MET A 67 19.04 1.90 -6.00
C MET A 67 17.67 1.74 -5.33
N THR A 68 17.37 0.56 -4.79
CA THR A 68 16.13 0.28 -4.07
C THR A 68 16.01 1.10 -2.80
N HIS A 69 17.11 1.28 -2.05
CA HIS A 69 17.14 2.14 -0.87
C HIS A 69 16.86 3.60 -1.25
N ALA A 70 17.48 4.10 -2.31
CA ALA A 70 17.22 5.45 -2.82
C ALA A 70 15.76 5.63 -3.27
N ARG A 71 15.16 4.63 -3.92
CA ARG A 71 13.73 4.61 -4.28
C ARG A 71 12.84 4.70 -3.03
N CYS A 72 13.11 3.90 -2.00
CA CYS A 72 12.35 3.92 -0.74
C CYS A 72 12.43 5.29 -0.04
N LEU A 73 13.62 5.90 0.00
CA LEU A 73 13.80 7.23 0.60
C LEU A 73 13.09 8.36 -0.16
N ASN A 74 13.04 8.26 -1.48
CA ASN A 74 12.42 9.25 -2.35
C ASN A 74 10.94 8.96 -2.66
N TRP A 75 10.35 7.96 -2.00
CA TRP A 75 8.98 7.56 -2.23
C TRP A 75 8.00 8.72 -1.96
N ASN A 76 7.01 8.88 -2.84
CA ASN A 76 5.91 9.79 -2.59
C ASN A 76 4.99 9.18 -1.53
N LYS A 77 5.22 9.52 -0.26
CA LYS A 77 4.42 9.05 0.87
C LYS A 77 2.93 9.37 0.79
N TYR A 78 2.50 10.31 -0.07
CA TYR A 78 1.07 10.61 -0.26
C TYR A 78 0.44 9.77 -1.38
N ASN A 79 1.13 8.75 -1.88
CA ASN A 79 0.64 7.88 -2.93
C ASN A 79 -0.17 6.71 -2.38
N PHE A 80 -1.49 6.86 -2.42
CA PHE A 80 -2.47 5.82 -2.07
C PHE A 80 -3.16 5.22 -3.30
N LYS A 81 -2.88 5.72 -4.50
CA LYS A 81 -3.65 5.37 -5.71
C LYS A 81 -2.83 4.63 -6.75
N ASP A 82 -1.52 4.71 -6.79
CA ASP A 82 -0.77 3.86 -7.70
C ASP A 82 -0.66 2.43 -7.14
N ARG A 83 -0.31 1.48 -7.99
CA ARG A 83 -0.15 0.06 -7.62
C ARG A 83 1.34 -0.27 -7.62
N GLU A 84 2.02 -0.09 -6.49
CA GLU A 84 3.48 -0.19 -6.40
C GLU A 84 3.96 -0.95 -5.14
N ASN A 85 3.15 -1.88 -4.62
CA ASN A 85 3.47 -2.67 -3.41
C ASN A 85 3.73 -1.84 -2.15
N GLN A 86 3.24 -0.60 -2.14
CA GLN A 86 3.35 0.28 -1.00
C GLN A 86 2.43 -0.16 0.15
N ILE A 87 2.90 0.06 1.36
CA ILE A 87 2.22 -0.27 2.60
C ILE A 87 1.51 0.96 3.14
N VAL A 88 0.24 0.79 3.48
CA VAL A 88 -0.56 1.69 4.30
C VAL A 88 -0.41 1.23 5.75
N CYS A 89 -0.04 2.14 6.67
CA CYS A 89 0.25 1.81 8.06
C CYS A 89 -1.03 1.73 8.92
N ASP A 90 -0.92 1.18 10.13
CA ASP A 90 -2.04 1.03 11.08
C ASP A 90 -2.70 2.38 11.43
N GLU A 91 -1.90 3.43 11.53
CA GLU A 91 -2.37 4.80 11.81
C GLU A 91 -3.27 5.31 10.68
N ASP A 92 -2.81 5.17 9.42
CA ASP A 92 -3.58 5.57 8.25
C ASP A 92 -4.86 4.72 8.11
N CYS A 93 -4.81 3.42 8.43
CA CYS A 93 -5.99 2.56 8.44
C CYS A 93 -7.03 3.03 9.48
N SER A 94 -6.56 3.33 10.69
CA SER A 94 -7.40 3.80 11.80
C SER A 94 -8.06 5.15 11.47
N GLU A 95 -7.30 6.05 10.83
CA GLU A 95 -7.82 7.35 10.43
C GLU A 95 -8.81 7.23 9.27
N LEU A 96 -8.53 6.40 8.26
CA LEU A 96 -9.48 6.11 7.17
C LEU A 96 -10.80 5.56 7.71
N LEU A 97 -10.74 4.65 8.69
CA LEU A 97 -11.93 4.15 9.40
C LEU A 97 -12.69 5.27 10.10
N TYR A 98 -12.00 6.15 10.81
CA TYR A 98 -12.61 7.26 11.55
C TYR A 98 -13.30 8.27 10.60
N VAL A 99 -12.60 8.70 9.55
CA VAL A 99 -13.07 9.74 8.62
C VAL A 99 -14.21 9.25 7.72
N LEU A 100 -14.25 7.94 7.42
CA LEU A 100 -15.18 7.33 6.46
C LEU A 100 -16.14 6.31 7.07
N GLN A 101 -16.29 6.29 8.40
CA GLN A 101 -17.09 5.29 9.13
C GLN A 101 -18.55 5.14 8.63
N ASP A 102 -19.14 6.20 8.08
CA ASP A 102 -20.52 6.24 7.58
C ASP A 102 -20.66 5.74 6.13
N ILE A 103 -19.57 5.71 5.36
CA ILE A 103 -19.61 5.37 3.93
C ILE A 103 -18.94 4.05 3.58
N LEU A 104 -17.98 3.59 4.40
CA LEU A 104 -17.26 2.35 4.09
C LEU A 104 -18.20 1.13 4.21
N PRO A 105 -18.16 0.21 3.23
CA PRO A 105 -18.78 -1.11 3.36
C PRO A 105 -18.22 -1.88 4.58
N GLN A 106 -19.04 -2.74 5.18
CA GLN A 106 -18.66 -3.42 6.43
C GLN A 106 -17.44 -4.32 6.26
N ASP A 107 -17.34 -5.05 5.15
CA ASP A 107 -16.19 -5.87 4.80
C ASP A 107 -14.89 -5.07 4.69
N LEU A 108 -14.95 -3.86 4.11
CA LEU A 108 -13.78 -2.99 4.05
C LEU A 108 -13.42 -2.39 5.42
N LYS A 109 -14.42 -2.12 6.28
CA LYS A 109 -14.17 -1.72 7.67
C LYS A 109 -13.46 -2.83 8.44
N ASP A 110 -13.96 -4.05 8.31
CA ASP A 110 -13.37 -5.22 8.95
C ASP A 110 -11.94 -5.42 8.45
N PHE A 111 -11.69 -5.24 7.15
CA PHE A 111 -10.34 -5.29 6.57
C PHE A 111 -9.40 -4.23 7.16
N PHE A 112 -9.79 -2.96 7.19
CA PHE A 112 -8.96 -1.89 7.78
C PHE A 112 -8.75 -2.07 9.29
N SER A 113 -9.69 -2.68 10.01
CA SER A 113 -9.56 -2.91 11.45
C SER A 113 -8.44 -3.91 11.80
N LYS A 114 -8.00 -4.71 10.82
CA LYS A 114 -6.86 -5.61 10.96
C LYS A 114 -5.52 -4.90 10.87
N GLY A 115 -5.49 -3.59 10.57
CA GLY A 115 -4.27 -2.78 10.47
C GLY A 115 -3.63 -2.81 9.09
N SER A 116 -2.30 -2.65 9.08
CA SER A 116 -1.46 -2.39 7.91
C SER A 116 -1.73 -3.35 6.75
N PHE A 117 -1.77 -2.80 5.55
CA PHE A 117 -1.94 -3.58 4.33
C PHE A 117 -1.08 -3.03 3.20
N ARG A 118 -0.75 -3.91 2.25
CA ARG A 118 -0.06 -3.60 1.00
C ARG A 118 -1.07 -3.34 -0.11
N ILE A 119 -0.82 -2.30 -0.90
CA ILE A 119 -1.47 -2.08 -2.19
C ILE A 119 -0.63 -2.78 -3.25
N CYS A 120 -1.04 -3.97 -3.68
CA CYS A 120 -0.24 -4.80 -4.58
C CYS A 120 -0.14 -4.18 -5.99
N SER A 121 1.00 -4.44 -6.66
CA SER A 121 1.26 -3.95 -8.03
C SER A 121 0.42 -4.63 -9.11
N GLU A 122 0.04 -5.90 -8.89
CA GLU A 122 -0.75 -6.74 -9.81
C GLU A 122 -1.87 -7.48 -9.08
#